data_AF-A0A0B7HNK4-F1
#
_entry.id   AF-A0A0B7HNK4-F1
#
_cell.length_a   1.000
_cell.length_b   1.000
_cell.length_c   1.000
_cell.angle_alpha   90.00
_cell.angle_beta   90.00
_cell.angle_gamma   90.00
#
_symmetry.space_group_name_H-M   'P 1'
#
loop_
_entity.id
_entity.type
_entity.pdbx_description
1 polymer ?
#
loop_
_entity_poly.entity_id
_entity_poly.type
_entity_poly.pdbx_seq_one_letter_code
_entity_poly.pdbx_strand_id
1 'polypeptide(L)'
;MLYHKNGGQIFVDGKELNPNQPPYKVFSLSELYAQHLFFYDDNTIYAYDNQQNKAIAIGKNHLNLGKFTEFSDGYFTDGKDILYFSSYEDWPQGRRNNYMGLRAFTTMLNKVKTSSAGAWTSWGNPKLNLWQKGDELYYFDTHGRGQYGFLSEKAKEGEIIAGAYRIADRDALQAAIQHDSQLSDSKVEQLIDDGVFVVAENDVLFSVTTKIKDDTSHLVFWVLIFGVAIAALVLYYLKFSKR
;
A
#
# COMPACT_ATOMS: atom_id res chain seq x y z
N MET A 1 9.77 -5.32 9.02
CA MET A 1 9.20 -6.60 9.47
C MET A 1 8.20 -6.37 10.61
N LEU A 2 6.90 -6.35 10.28
CA LEU A 2 5.79 -6.08 11.21
C LEU A 2 5.33 -7.31 11.99
N TYR A 3 5.72 -8.48 11.53
CA TYR A 3 5.59 -9.71 12.28
C TYR A 3 6.96 -10.38 12.27
N HIS A 4 7.66 -10.19 13.38
CA HIS A 4 8.97 -10.74 13.75
C HIS A 4 10.27 -10.04 13.31
N LYS A 5 11.30 -10.40 14.07
CA LYS A 5 12.69 -9.96 14.14
C LYS A 5 13.05 -8.74 14.99
N ASN A 6 12.22 -7.69 15.19
CA ASN A 6 12.52 -6.63 16.19
C ASN A 6 11.29 -5.82 16.70
N GLY A 7 10.36 -6.46 17.43
CA GLY A 7 9.75 -5.79 18.60
C GLY A 7 8.46 -4.99 18.45
N GLY A 8 7.37 -5.59 17.98
CA GLY A 8 6.02 -5.12 18.29
C GLY A 8 5.04 -6.29 18.31
N GLN A 9 4.44 -6.57 19.47
CA GLN A 9 3.30 -7.47 19.55
C GLN A 9 2.07 -6.68 19.07
N ILE A 10 1.37 -7.17 18.07
CA ILE A 10 0.13 -6.56 17.58
C ILE A 10 -0.98 -7.01 18.51
N PHE A 11 -1.81 -6.10 19.02
CA PHE A 11 -2.93 -6.45 19.91
C PHE A 11 -4.27 -6.16 19.24
N VAL A 12 -5.19 -7.12 19.31
CA VAL A 12 -6.60 -7.01 18.91
C VAL A 12 -7.44 -7.22 20.17
N ASP A 13 -8.27 -6.24 20.54
CA ASP A 13 -9.08 -6.26 21.78
C ASP A 13 -8.28 -6.59 23.05
N GLY A 14 -7.05 -6.07 23.15
CA GLY A 14 -6.16 -6.29 24.30
C GLY A 14 -5.49 -7.67 24.35
N LYS A 15 -5.67 -8.51 23.32
CA LYS A 15 -4.99 -9.80 23.16
C LYS A 15 -3.99 -9.73 22.02
N GLU A 16 -2.82 -10.35 22.20
CA GLU A 16 -1.84 -10.46 21.13
C GLU A 16 -2.44 -11.23 19.94
N LEU A 17 -2.30 -10.66 18.74
CA LEU A 17 -2.63 -11.32 17.49
C LEU A 17 -1.63 -12.45 17.29
N ASN A 18 -2.11 -13.68 17.49
CA ASN A 18 -1.36 -14.88 17.15
C ASN A 18 -1.95 -15.50 15.88
N PRO A 19 -1.32 -15.36 14.70
CA PRO A 19 -1.80 -15.92 13.44
C PRO A 19 -1.85 -17.45 13.42
N ASN A 20 -1.18 -18.12 14.37
CA ASN A 20 -1.19 -19.57 14.51
C ASN A 20 -2.28 -20.06 15.48
N GLN A 21 -3.06 -19.16 16.10
CA GLN A 21 -4.11 -19.52 17.04
C GLN A 21 -5.45 -18.89 16.62
N PRO A 22 -6.57 -19.65 16.62
CA PRO A 22 -7.88 -19.11 16.31
C PRO A 22 -8.31 -18.02 17.31
N PRO A 23 -9.19 -17.08 16.91
CA PRO A 23 -9.99 -17.10 15.68
C PRO A 23 -9.33 -16.40 14.47
N TYR A 24 -8.16 -15.76 14.63
CA TYR A 24 -7.61 -14.87 13.61
C TYR A 24 -6.51 -15.54 12.76
N LYS A 25 -6.48 -15.21 11.47
CA LYS A 25 -5.44 -15.61 10.51
C LYS A 25 -4.92 -14.39 9.78
N VAL A 26 -3.61 -14.26 9.71
CA VAL A 26 -2.97 -13.22 8.90
C VAL A 26 -3.12 -13.56 7.41
N PHE A 27 -3.49 -12.56 6.61
CA PHE A 27 -3.65 -12.73 5.17
C PHE A 27 -2.33 -12.52 4.42
N SER A 28 -1.55 -11.51 4.81
CA SER A 28 -0.20 -11.27 4.25
C SER A 28 0.66 -10.53 5.26
N LEU A 29 1.97 -10.79 5.20
CA LEU A 29 3.00 -10.09 5.98
C LEU A 29 3.81 -9.12 5.13
N SER A 30 3.31 -8.77 3.93
CA SER A 30 3.99 -7.91 2.98
C SER A 30 4.51 -6.61 3.60
N GLU A 31 5.80 -6.35 3.42
CA GLU A 31 6.43 -5.12 3.90
C GLU A 31 6.09 -3.91 3.02
N LEU A 32 5.65 -4.14 1.78
CA LEU A 32 5.24 -3.07 0.85
C LEU A 32 4.01 -2.30 1.35
N TYR A 33 3.13 -3.01 2.06
CA TYR A 33 1.87 -2.48 2.61
C TYR A 33 1.94 -2.27 4.12
N ALA A 34 3.15 -2.15 4.67
CA ALA A 34 3.48 -2.07 6.10
C ALA A 34 2.75 -1.01 6.95
N GLN A 35 1.84 -0.18 6.43
CA GLN A 35 1.01 0.66 7.31
C GLN A 35 -0.28 -0.05 7.76
N HIS A 36 -0.72 -1.06 7.01
CA HIS A 36 -1.90 -1.86 7.33
C HIS A 36 -1.58 -3.35 7.23
N LEU A 37 -1.78 -4.08 8.33
CA LEU A 37 -1.74 -5.55 8.31
C LEU A 37 -3.16 -6.10 8.11
N PHE A 38 -3.37 -6.87 7.05
CA PHE A 38 -4.66 -7.53 6.81
C PHE A 38 -4.71 -8.91 7.47
N PHE A 39 -5.79 -9.16 8.20
CA PHE A 39 -6.06 -10.44 8.86
C PHE A 39 -7.57 -10.67 8.92
N TYR A 40 -8.01 -11.89 9.20
CA TYR A 40 -9.43 -12.23 9.17
C TYR A 40 -9.78 -13.33 10.19
N ASP A 41 -11.04 -13.35 10.59
CA ASP A 41 -11.69 -14.52 11.18
C ASP A 41 -12.69 -15.14 10.18
N ASP A 42 -13.48 -16.11 10.62
CA ASP A 42 -14.46 -16.80 9.75
C ASP A 42 -15.54 -15.85 9.18
N ASN A 43 -15.80 -14.71 9.81
CA ASN A 43 -16.88 -13.80 9.46
C ASN A 43 -16.40 -12.42 8.96
N THR A 44 -15.25 -11.95 9.42
CA THR A 44 -14.84 -10.55 9.32
C THR A 44 -13.39 -10.45 8.87
N ILE A 45 -13.11 -9.46 8.03
CA ILE A 45 -11.77 -9.06 7.61
C ILE A 45 -11.44 -7.78 8.36
N TYR A 46 -10.20 -7.72 8.83
CA TYR A 46 -9.66 -6.62 9.60
C TYR A 46 -8.39 -6.08 8.95
N ALA A 47 -8.15 -4.79 9.17
CA ALA A 47 -6.84 -4.17 8.99
C ALA A 47 -6.35 -3.66 10.34
N TYR A 48 -5.12 -3.99 10.72
CA TYR A 48 -4.46 -3.35 11.85
C TYR A 48 -3.77 -2.08 11.35
N ASP A 49 -4.21 -0.94 11.86
CA ASP A 49 -3.62 0.37 11.60
C ASP A 49 -2.43 0.60 12.53
N ASN A 50 -1.24 0.62 11.96
CA ASN A 50 0.02 0.80 12.70
C ASN A 50 0.20 2.22 13.25
N GLN A 51 -0.44 3.23 12.65
CA GLN A 51 -0.35 4.61 13.15
C GLN A 51 -1.26 4.82 14.35
N GLN A 52 -2.43 4.19 14.34
CA GLN A 52 -3.41 4.29 15.43
C GLN A 52 -3.28 3.16 16.47
N ASN A 53 -2.47 2.14 16.20
CA ASN A 53 -2.29 0.93 17.02
C ASN A 53 -3.62 0.24 17.36
N LYS A 54 -4.46 0.02 16.34
CA LYS A 54 -5.77 -0.61 16.53
C LYS A 54 -6.18 -1.45 15.34
N ALA A 55 -6.95 -2.50 15.63
CA ALA A 55 -7.67 -3.27 14.62
C ALA A 55 -8.92 -2.52 14.15
N ILE A 56 -9.18 -2.59 12.85
CA ILE A 56 -10.35 -1.98 12.19
C ILE A 56 -11.03 -3.08 11.39
N ALA A 57 -12.31 -3.35 11.65
CA ALA A 57 -13.10 -4.23 10.79
C ALA A 57 -13.37 -3.51 9.46
N ILE A 58 -12.92 -4.10 8.35
CA ILE A 58 -13.01 -3.49 7.01
C ILE A 58 -14.04 -4.15 6.10
N GLY A 59 -14.61 -5.30 6.52
CA GLY A 59 -15.69 -5.95 5.79
C GLY A 59 -15.95 -7.38 6.25
N LYS A 60 -16.95 -8.02 5.61
CA LYS A 60 -17.26 -9.44 5.85
C LYS A 60 -16.33 -10.35 5.04
N ASN A 61 -15.94 -11.49 5.59
CA ASN A 61 -15.10 -12.50 4.94
C ASN A 61 -15.88 -13.40 3.96
N HIS A 62 -16.57 -12.81 2.98
CA HIS A 62 -17.33 -13.56 1.97
C HIS A 62 -16.46 -14.28 0.92
N LEU A 63 -15.17 -13.91 0.81
CA LEU A 63 -14.26 -14.45 -0.21
C LEU A 63 -13.56 -15.75 0.21
N ASN A 64 -13.70 -16.18 1.47
CA ASN A 64 -12.93 -17.28 2.04
C ASN A 64 -11.42 -17.07 1.80
N LEU A 65 -10.86 -15.96 2.32
CA LEU A 65 -9.48 -15.55 2.04
C LEU A 65 -8.42 -16.64 2.28
N GLY A 66 -8.69 -17.61 3.14
CA GLY A 66 -7.80 -18.76 3.37
C GLY A 66 -7.62 -19.73 2.20
N LYS A 67 -8.34 -19.57 1.09
CA LYS A 67 -8.11 -20.33 -0.15
C LYS A 67 -7.02 -19.73 -1.04
N PHE A 68 -6.71 -18.45 -0.84
CA PHE A 68 -5.71 -17.76 -1.65
C PHE A 68 -4.32 -18.04 -1.09
N THR A 69 -3.38 -18.34 -1.97
CA THR A 69 -1.97 -18.50 -1.66
C THR A 69 -1.19 -17.33 -2.25
N GLU A 70 -0.30 -16.73 -1.47
CA GLU A 70 0.59 -15.66 -1.91
C GLU A 70 1.66 -16.26 -2.85
N PHE A 71 1.62 -15.88 -4.12
CA PHE A 71 2.60 -16.33 -5.12
C PHE A 71 3.74 -15.33 -5.30
N SER A 72 3.50 -14.08 -4.92
CA SER A 72 4.49 -13.02 -4.86
C SER A 72 4.06 -11.97 -3.84
N ASP A 73 4.98 -11.11 -3.40
CA ASP A 73 4.74 -10.18 -2.28
C ASP A 73 3.53 -9.26 -2.54
N GLY A 74 2.44 -9.49 -1.80
CA GLY A 74 1.18 -8.77 -1.98
C GLY A 74 0.31 -9.22 -3.17
N TYR A 75 0.60 -10.37 -3.77
CA TYR A 75 -0.15 -10.97 -4.88
C TYR A 75 -0.56 -12.42 -4.57
N PHE A 76 -1.85 -12.71 -4.70
CA PHE A 76 -2.45 -13.95 -4.22
C PHE A 76 -3.32 -14.59 -5.29
N THR A 77 -3.39 -15.92 -5.30
CA THR A 77 -4.26 -16.67 -6.21
C THR A 77 -4.90 -17.87 -5.52
N ASP A 78 -6.15 -18.14 -5.86
CA ASP A 78 -6.83 -19.42 -5.58
C ASP A 78 -6.90 -20.31 -6.84
N GLY A 79 -6.18 -19.93 -7.88
CA GLY A 79 -6.22 -20.53 -9.21
C GLY A 79 -7.32 -19.98 -10.12
N LYS A 80 -8.41 -19.40 -9.58
CA LYS A 80 -9.52 -18.83 -10.35
C LYS A 80 -9.43 -17.31 -10.44
N ASP A 81 -9.11 -16.67 -9.34
CA ASP A 81 -9.02 -15.23 -9.18
C ASP A 81 -7.61 -14.85 -8.70
N ILE A 82 -7.13 -13.68 -9.13
CA ILE A 82 -5.94 -13.06 -8.55
C ILE A 82 -6.37 -11.85 -7.74
N LEU A 83 -5.94 -11.84 -6.48
CA LEU A 83 -6.04 -10.70 -5.60
C LEU A 83 -4.68 -10.02 -5.50
N TYR A 84 -4.68 -8.72 -5.32
CA TYR A 84 -3.45 -7.98 -5.11
C TYR A 84 -3.69 -6.79 -4.22
N PHE A 85 -2.68 -6.46 -3.42
CA PHE A 85 -2.67 -5.20 -2.70
C PHE A 85 -2.29 -4.06 -3.63
N SER A 86 -2.84 -2.90 -3.32
CA SER A 86 -2.33 -1.63 -3.82
C SER A 86 -2.42 -0.61 -2.71
N SER A 87 -1.72 0.51 -2.88
CA SER A 87 -1.77 1.60 -1.91
C SER A 87 -1.85 2.96 -2.57
N TYR A 88 -2.17 3.98 -1.77
CA TYR A 88 -2.14 5.37 -2.20
C TYR A 88 -1.71 6.23 -1.01
N GLU A 89 -0.90 7.23 -1.30
CA GLU A 89 -0.42 8.20 -0.32
C GLU A 89 -0.94 9.59 -0.65
N ASP A 90 -1.66 10.19 0.30
CA ASP A 90 -2.06 11.59 0.24
C ASP A 90 -0.91 12.45 0.78
N TRP A 91 -0.33 13.24 -0.10
CA TRP A 91 0.70 14.23 0.22
C TRP A 91 0.17 15.64 -0.03
N PRO A 92 0.56 16.63 0.81
CA PRO A 92 0.31 18.04 0.56
C PRO A 92 0.75 18.46 -0.85
N GLN A 93 -0.07 19.26 -1.55
CA GLN A 93 0.31 19.84 -2.83
C GLN A 93 1.60 20.65 -2.68
N GLY A 94 2.59 20.33 -3.52
CA GLY A 94 3.92 20.94 -3.48
C GLY A 94 4.96 20.05 -2.81
N ARG A 95 5.34 18.95 -3.48
CA ARG A 95 6.52 18.11 -3.15
C ARG A 95 7.83 18.88 -2.95
N ARG A 96 7.87 20.19 -3.26
CA ARG A 96 9.03 21.07 -3.12
C ARG A 96 9.26 21.57 -1.68
N ASN A 97 8.27 21.53 -0.80
CA ASN A 97 8.46 21.90 0.60
C ASN A 97 8.45 20.64 1.47
N ASN A 98 9.64 20.11 1.74
CA ASN A 98 9.95 18.97 2.66
C ASN A 98 9.43 19.13 4.11
N TYR A 99 8.57 20.11 4.38
CA TYR A 99 8.07 20.44 5.72
C TYR A 99 6.69 19.87 6.02
N MET A 100 5.91 19.46 5.02
CA MET A 100 4.59 18.88 5.23
C MET A 100 4.65 17.38 4.93
N GLY A 101 4.60 16.55 5.98
CA GLY A 101 4.67 15.10 5.89
C GLY A 101 3.45 14.46 5.24
N LEU A 102 3.48 13.13 5.10
CA LEU A 102 2.38 12.29 4.62
C LEU A 102 1.10 12.62 5.41
N ARG A 103 -0.03 12.86 4.73
CA ARG A 103 -1.31 13.19 5.36
C ARG A 103 -2.16 11.96 5.60
N ALA A 104 -2.21 11.06 4.63
CA ALA A 104 -2.96 9.84 4.73
C ALA A 104 -2.34 8.74 3.89
N PHE A 105 -2.58 7.49 4.30
CA PHE A 105 -2.21 6.32 3.55
C PHE A 105 -3.41 5.41 3.41
N THR A 106 -3.64 4.91 2.21
CA THR A 106 -4.71 3.96 1.91
C THR A 106 -4.11 2.67 1.42
N THR A 107 -4.57 1.53 1.95
CA THR A 107 -4.31 0.20 1.38
C THR A 107 -5.62 -0.37 0.87
N MET A 108 -5.57 -0.94 -0.33
CA MET A 108 -6.71 -1.61 -0.95
C MET A 108 -6.34 -3.05 -1.28
N LEU A 109 -7.25 -3.98 -1.02
CA LEU A 109 -7.20 -5.33 -1.57
C LEU A 109 -8.12 -5.36 -2.80
N ASN A 110 -7.53 -5.60 -3.95
CA ASN A 110 -8.22 -5.59 -5.23
C ASN A 110 -8.32 -6.99 -5.80
N LYS A 111 -9.30 -7.19 -6.68
CA LYS A 111 -9.41 -8.35 -7.55
C LYS A 111 -9.20 -7.91 -9.00
N VAL A 112 -8.32 -8.61 -9.72
CA VAL A 112 -8.14 -8.37 -11.17
C VAL A 112 -9.45 -8.68 -11.90
N LYS A 113 -9.93 -7.73 -12.69
CA LYS A 113 -11.10 -7.90 -13.53
C LYS A 113 -10.64 -8.39 -14.90
N THR A 114 -11.29 -9.45 -15.38
CA THR A 114 -10.90 -10.18 -16.58
C THR A 114 -12.15 -10.63 -17.30
N SER A 115 -12.13 -10.56 -18.63
CA SER A 115 -13.21 -11.07 -19.48
C SER A 115 -13.04 -12.55 -19.81
N SER A 116 -11.83 -13.07 -19.61
CA SER A 116 -11.45 -14.45 -19.91
C SER A 116 -11.96 -15.46 -18.87
N ALA A 117 -12.44 -16.59 -19.37
CA ALA A 117 -12.76 -17.77 -18.57
C ALA A 117 -11.51 -18.64 -18.33
N GLY A 118 -11.63 -19.59 -17.41
CA GLY A 118 -10.57 -20.54 -17.08
C GLY A 118 -9.79 -20.18 -15.81
N ALA A 119 -8.72 -20.94 -15.57
CA ALA A 119 -7.82 -20.74 -14.44
C ALA A 119 -6.66 -19.82 -14.82
N TRP A 120 -6.11 -19.13 -13.83
CA TRP A 120 -4.87 -18.39 -13.95
C TRP A 120 -3.69 -19.36 -13.99
N THR A 121 -2.76 -19.13 -14.91
CA THR A 121 -1.50 -19.89 -15.02
C THR A 121 -0.32 -18.95 -15.14
N SER A 122 0.80 -19.27 -14.51
CA SER A 122 2.04 -18.54 -14.75
C SER A 122 2.46 -18.68 -16.21
N TRP A 123 3.01 -17.60 -16.78
CA TRP A 123 3.42 -17.54 -18.17
C TRP A 123 4.92 -17.20 -18.26
N GLY A 124 5.65 -17.98 -19.06
CA GLY A 124 7.09 -17.76 -19.26
C GLY A 124 7.91 -18.00 -18.00
N ASN A 125 8.90 -17.13 -17.76
CA ASN A 125 9.80 -17.23 -16.60
C ASN A 125 9.06 -16.79 -15.31
N PRO A 126 8.96 -17.64 -14.27
CA PRO A 126 8.27 -17.29 -13.02
C PRO A 126 8.78 -16.03 -12.33
N LYS A 127 10.06 -15.66 -12.54
CA LYS A 127 10.64 -14.43 -11.98
C LYS A 127 10.11 -13.15 -12.61
N LEU A 128 9.46 -13.24 -13.77
CA LEU A 128 8.84 -12.10 -14.44
C LEU A 128 7.44 -11.79 -13.92
N ASN A 129 6.86 -12.61 -13.03
CA ASN A 129 5.50 -12.44 -12.50
C ASN A 129 4.43 -12.23 -13.60
N LEU A 130 4.59 -12.95 -14.71
CA LEU A 130 3.65 -12.93 -15.82
C LEU A 130 2.62 -14.05 -15.63
N TRP A 131 1.36 -13.73 -15.85
CA TRP A 131 0.23 -14.63 -15.62
C TRP A 131 -0.81 -14.49 -16.72
N GLN A 132 -1.36 -15.61 -17.14
CA GLN A 132 -2.33 -15.68 -18.22
C GLN A 132 -3.66 -16.21 -17.71
N LYS A 133 -4.75 -15.66 -18.25
CA LYS A 133 -6.09 -16.22 -18.13
C LYS A 133 -6.77 -16.15 -19.49
N GLY A 134 -7.09 -17.31 -20.07
CA GLY A 134 -7.53 -17.39 -21.46
C GLY A 134 -6.47 -16.74 -22.38
N ASP A 135 -6.89 -15.76 -23.18
CA ASP A 135 -5.99 -15.03 -24.10
C ASP A 135 -5.42 -13.74 -23.49
N GLU A 136 -5.85 -13.36 -22.29
CA GLU A 136 -5.37 -12.17 -21.60
C GLU A 136 -4.09 -12.49 -20.82
N LEU A 137 -3.07 -11.66 -20.97
CA LEU A 137 -1.79 -11.76 -20.26
C LEU A 137 -1.65 -10.55 -19.32
N TYR A 138 -1.11 -10.80 -18.13
CA TYR A 138 -0.93 -9.80 -17.08
C TYR A 138 0.48 -9.86 -16.50
N TYR A 139 0.98 -8.70 -16.09
CA TYR A 139 2.21 -8.49 -15.34
C TYR A 139 1.87 -7.98 -13.93
N PHE A 140 2.41 -8.63 -12.91
CA PHE A 140 2.25 -8.21 -11.52
C PHE A 140 3.56 -7.63 -11.00
N ASP A 141 3.55 -6.32 -10.78
CA ASP A 141 4.76 -5.57 -10.46
C ASP A 141 5.13 -5.72 -8.99
N THR A 142 6.25 -6.40 -8.74
CA THR A 142 6.77 -6.64 -7.37
C THR A 142 7.94 -5.73 -7.04
N HIS A 143 8.32 -4.83 -7.94
CA HIS A 143 9.25 -3.76 -7.61
C HIS A 143 8.50 -2.86 -6.63
N GLY A 144 8.87 -2.99 -5.37
CA GLY A 144 8.21 -2.33 -4.25
C GLY A 144 8.25 -0.81 -4.32
N ARG A 145 8.11 -0.14 -3.17
CA ARG A 145 8.25 1.33 -3.02
C ARG A 145 9.68 1.87 -3.32
N GLY A 146 10.40 1.29 -4.26
CA GLY A 146 11.74 1.65 -4.69
C GLY A 146 11.77 2.96 -5.45
N GLN A 147 12.02 4.04 -4.69
CA GLN A 147 12.62 5.32 -5.10
C GLN A 147 11.78 6.36 -5.84
N TYR A 148 10.78 5.98 -6.62
CA TYR A 148 9.78 6.92 -7.10
C TYR A 148 8.47 6.16 -7.10
N GLY A 149 7.39 6.77 -6.60
CA GLY A 149 6.09 6.30 -7.04
C GLY A 149 6.16 6.31 -8.56
N PHE A 150 6.24 5.13 -9.19
CA PHE A 150 6.15 4.98 -10.64
C PHE A 150 4.71 5.27 -11.02
N LEU A 151 4.43 6.56 -10.88
CA LEU A 151 3.34 7.29 -11.42
C LEU A 151 3.94 7.77 -12.74
N SER A 152 3.44 7.24 -13.85
CA SER A 152 3.47 8.03 -15.08
C SER A 152 2.93 9.43 -14.74
N GLU A 153 3.27 10.45 -15.51
CA GLU A 153 2.79 11.80 -15.21
C GLU A 153 1.25 11.91 -15.09
N LYS A 154 0.54 10.90 -15.62
CA LYS A 154 -0.91 10.68 -15.47
C LYS A 154 -1.35 10.27 -14.06
N ALA A 155 -0.53 9.56 -13.30
CA ALA A 155 -0.90 9.11 -11.96
C ALA A 155 -0.65 10.19 -10.87
N LYS A 156 -0.17 11.38 -11.26
CA LYS A 156 -0.15 12.60 -10.40
C LYS A 156 -1.55 13.10 -10.03
N GLU A 157 -2.62 12.60 -10.66
CA GLU A 157 -4.01 12.95 -10.40
C GLU A 157 -4.76 11.92 -9.51
N GLY A 158 -4.07 11.30 -8.55
CA GLY A 158 -4.70 10.44 -7.54
C GLY A 158 -4.84 8.98 -7.93
N GLU A 159 -3.86 8.43 -8.66
CA GLU A 159 -3.91 7.05 -9.18
C GLU A 159 -2.97 6.09 -8.43
N ILE A 160 -3.35 4.81 -8.50
CA ILE A 160 -3.01 3.67 -7.64
C ILE A 160 -1.50 3.34 -7.63
N ILE A 161 -0.93 3.09 -6.46
CA ILE A 161 0.46 2.62 -6.25
C ILE A 161 0.46 1.09 -6.15
N ALA A 162 1.31 0.44 -6.93
CA ALA A 162 1.39 -1.01 -7.20
C ALA A 162 0.31 -1.53 -8.16
N GLY A 163 0.76 -1.90 -9.36
CA GLY A 163 -0.08 -2.19 -10.50
C GLY A 163 -0.07 -3.66 -10.89
N ALA A 164 -1.27 -4.19 -11.12
CA ALA A 164 -1.45 -5.23 -12.12
C ALA A 164 -1.56 -4.53 -13.48
N TYR A 165 -0.79 -4.98 -14.47
CA TYR A 165 -0.84 -4.45 -15.83
C TYR A 165 -1.33 -5.54 -16.77
N ARG A 166 -2.29 -5.21 -17.64
CA ARG A 166 -2.67 -6.04 -18.78
C ARG A 166 -1.69 -5.77 -19.92
N ILE A 167 -1.23 -6.83 -20.57
CA ILE A 167 -0.37 -6.72 -21.74
C ILE A 167 -1.27 -6.45 -22.95
N ALA A 168 -1.07 -5.30 -23.60
CA ALA A 168 -1.76 -4.92 -24.82
C ALA A 168 -1.05 -5.43 -26.08
N ASP A 169 0.29 -5.56 -26.04
CA ASP A 169 1.11 -6.06 -27.14
C ASP A 169 2.03 -7.19 -26.67
N ARG A 170 1.62 -8.43 -26.99
CA ARG A 170 2.36 -9.64 -26.58
C ARG A 170 3.69 -9.79 -27.32
N ASP A 171 3.74 -9.40 -28.59
CA ASP A 171 4.94 -9.56 -29.42
C ASP A 171 6.02 -8.56 -28.98
N ALA A 172 5.63 -7.32 -28.70
CA ALA A 172 6.52 -6.31 -28.13
C ALA A 172 7.05 -6.73 -26.76
N LEU A 173 6.20 -7.28 -25.87
CA LEU A 173 6.66 -7.84 -24.60
C LEU A 173 7.68 -8.97 -24.83
N GLN A 174 7.37 -9.92 -25.71
CA GLN A 174 8.24 -11.08 -25.94
C GLN A 174 9.62 -10.67 -26.48
N ALA A 175 9.67 -9.68 -27.37
CA ALA A 175 10.92 -9.08 -27.84
C ALA A 175 11.66 -8.38 -26.69
N ALA A 176 10.93 -7.65 -25.82
CA ALA A 176 11.53 -6.92 -24.71
C ALA A 176 12.15 -7.82 -23.63
N ILE A 177 11.61 -9.02 -23.41
CA ILE A 177 12.08 -9.97 -22.36
C ILE A 177 12.97 -11.10 -22.89
N GLN A 178 13.28 -11.13 -24.19
CA GLN A 178 13.95 -12.28 -24.83
C GLN A 178 15.27 -12.68 -24.15
N HIS A 179 15.99 -11.72 -23.60
CA HIS A 179 17.27 -11.92 -22.92
C HIS A 179 17.23 -11.60 -21.41
N ASP A 180 16.05 -11.25 -20.90
CA ASP A 180 15.89 -10.74 -19.54
C ASP A 180 15.28 -11.81 -18.64
N SER A 181 15.94 -12.08 -17.51
CA SER A 181 15.42 -13.02 -16.50
C SER A 181 14.52 -12.34 -15.45
N GLN A 182 14.46 -11.01 -15.49
CA GLN A 182 13.66 -10.11 -14.66
C GLN A 182 13.50 -8.78 -15.40
N LEU A 183 12.40 -8.07 -15.21
CA LEU A 183 12.24 -6.69 -15.71
C LEU A 183 12.87 -5.73 -14.71
N SER A 184 13.64 -4.73 -15.17
CA SER A 184 14.05 -3.61 -14.31
C SER A 184 12.96 -2.55 -14.25
N ASP A 185 12.96 -1.70 -13.21
CA ASP A 185 12.01 -0.58 -13.09
C ASP A 185 11.98 0.29 -14.35
N SER A 186 13.16 0.64 -14.90
CA SER A 186 13.27 1.43 -16.13
C SER A 186 12.65 0.75 -17.36
N LYS A 187 12.69 -0.58 -17.40
CA LYS A 187 12.12 -1.37 -18.49
C LYS A 187 10.60 -1.46 -18.35
N VAL A 188 10.09 -1.62 -17.13
CA VAL A 188 8.65 -1.55 -16.83
C VAL A 188 8.10 -0.19 -17.23
N GLU A 189 8.78 0.90 -16.85
CA GLU A 189 8.42 2.26 -17.24
C GLU A 189 8.36 2.42 -18.77
N GLN A 190 9.40 1.97 -19.47
CA GLN A 190 9.40 1.99 -20.93
C GLN A 190 8.22 1.22 -21.54
N LEU A 191 7.91 0.02 -21.03
CA LEU A 191 6.79 -0.79 -21.52
C LEU A 191 5.42 -0.14 -21.26
N ILE A 192 5.29 0.64 -20.19
CA ILE A 192 4.09 1.44 -19.92
C ILE A 192 4.00 2.61 -20.91
N ASP A 193 5.10 3.35 -21.10
CA ASP A 193 5.16 4.50 -22.01
C ASP A 193 4.92 4.10 -23.48
N ASP A 194 5.46 2.95 -23.89
CA ASP A 194 5.26 2.35 -25.22
C ASP A 194 3.84 1.77 -25.38
N GLY A 195 3.02 1.76 -24.32
CA GLY A 195 1.64 1.24 -24.33
C GLY A 195 1.54 -0.29 -24.34
N VAL A 196 2.66 -1.00 -24.15
CA VAL A 196 2.70 -2.46 -24.03
C VAL A 196 2.02 -2.91 -22.74
N PHE A 197 2.28 -2.19 -21.64
CA PHE A 197 1.62 -2.37 -20.36
C PHE A 197 0.53 -1.32 -20.15
N VAL A 198 -0.70 -1.78 -19.94
CA VAL A 198 -1.86 -0.94 -19.64
C VAL A 198 -2.37 -1.31 -18.26
N VAL A 199 -2.75 -0.32 -17.43
CA VAL A 199 -3.30 -0.57 -16.09
C VAL A 199 -4.46 -1.57 -16.19
N ALA A 200 -4.41 -2.65 -15.40
CA ALA A 200 -5.47 -3.64 -15.37
C ALA A 200 -6.71 -3.07 -14.67
N GLU A 201 -7.88 -3.35 -15.24
CA GLU A 201 -9.13 -3.13 -14.53
C GLU A 201 -9.21 -4.02 -13.29
N ASN A 202 -9.84 -3.51 -12.24
CA ASN A 202 -9.96 -4.22 -10.99
C ASN A 202 -11.24 -3.83 -10.24
N ASP A 203 -11.68 -4.73 -9.36
CA ASP A 203 -12.70 -4.45 -8.36
C ASP A 203 -12.00 -4.25 -7.01
N VAL A 204 -12.23 -3.10 -6.37
CA VAL A 204 -11.77 -2.85 -4.99
C VAL A 204 -12.65 -3.65 -4.04
N LEU A 205 -12.09 -4.67 -3.40
CA LEU A 205 -12.83 -5.55 -2.49
C LEU A 205 -12.90 -4.93 -1.09
N PHE A 206 -11.76 -4.45 -0.60
CA PHE A 206 -11.63 -3.81 0.71
C PHE A 206 -10.67 -2.64 0.62
N SER A 207 -10.92 -1.61 1.41
CA SER A 207 -10.07 -0.43 1.50
C SER A 207 -10.00 0.05 2.95
N VAL A 208 -8.82 0.49 3.36
CA VAL A 208 -8.59 1.11 4.66
C VAL A 208 -7.70 2.33 4.48
N THR A 209 -8.14 3.45 5.05
CA THR A 209 -7.39 4.71 5.03
C THR A 209 -7.05 5.13 6.45
N THR A 210 -5.78 5.44 6.65
CA THR A 210 -5.24 5.96 7.90
C THR A 210 -4.79 7.39 7.68
N LYS A 211 -5.29 8.31 8.50
CA LYS A 211 -4.80 9.68 8.54
C LYS A 211 -3.60 9.75 9.48
N ILE A 212 -2.52 10.33 9.00
CA ILE A 212 -1.33 10.59 9.81
C ILE A 212 -1.67 11.77 10.72
N LYS A 213 -1.37 11.62 12.02
CA LYS A 213 -1.56 12.72 12.98
C LYS A 213 -0.59 13.84 12.64
N ASP A 214 -1.11 15.03 12.44
CA ASP A 214 -0.29 16.23 12.27
C ASP A 214 0.22 16.69 13.63
N ASP A 215 1.49 16.38 13.91
CA ASP A 215 2.14 16.71 15.17
C ASP A 215 2.53 18.20 15.24
N THR A 216 2.23 19.03 14.23
CA THR A 216 2.57 20.47 14.30
C THR A 216 1.71 21.26 15.29
N SER A 217 0.56 20.72 15.70
CA SER A 217 -0.37 21.41 16.62
C SER A 217 0.23 21.68 18.01
N HIS A 218 1.04 20.75 18.55
CA HIS A 218 1.65 20.93 19.88
C HIS A 218 2.74 22.01 19.85
N LEU A 219 3.48 22.14 18.74
CA LEU A 219 4.52 23.17 18.58
C LEU A 219 3.92 24.57 18.55
N VAL A 220 2.81 24.77 17.81
CA VAL A 220 2.10 26.06 17.77
C VAL A 220 1.59 26.45 19.15
N PHE A 221 1.05 25.48 19.91
CA PHE A 221 0.59 25.71 21.28
C PHE A 221 1.73 26.16 22.21
N TRP A 222 2.90 25.50 22.13
CA TRP A 222 4.08 25.91 22.92
C TRP A 222 4.62 27.28 22.50
N VAL A 223 4.67 27.60 21.20
CA VAL A 223 5.10 28.91 20.72
C VAL A 223 4.19 30.02 21.24
N LEU A 224 2.87 29.80 21.27
CA LEU A 224 1.92 30.77 21.83
C LEU A 224 2.12 30.97 23.34
N ILE A 225 2.31 29.89 24.11
CA ILE A 225 2.58 29.99 25.56
C ILE A 225 3.89 30.72 25.84
N PHE A 226 4.99 30.34 25.15
CA PHE A 226 6.28 31.01 25.31
C PHE A 226 6.21 32.48 24.89
N GLY A 227 5.49 32.79 23.82
CA GLY A 227 5.24 34.18 23.39
C GLY A 227 4.55 35.01 24.48
N VAL A 228 3.49 34.47 25.10
CA VAL A 228 2.78 35.14 26.21
C VAL A 228 3.69 35.29 27.45
N ALA A 229 4.45 34.26 27.81
CA ALA A 229 5.37 34.31 28.94
C ALA A 229 6.49 35.35 28.76
N ILE A 230 7.07 35.44 27.56
CA ILE A 230 8.09 36.46 27.22
C ILE A 230 7.46 37.86 27.30
N ALA A 231 6.27 38.06 26.73
CA ALA A 231 5.59 39.35 26.81
C ALA A 231 5.31 39.79 28.26
N ALA A 232 4.87 38.86 29.12
CA ALA A 232 4.67 39.12 30.54
C ALA A 232 5.97 39.47 31.28
N LEU A 233 7.08 38.79 30.98
CA LEU A 233 8.39 39.10 31.54
C LEU A 233 8.91 40.47 31.11
N VAL A 234 8.73 40.84 29.83
CA VAL A 234 9.08 42.18 29.32
C VAL A 234 8.25 43.26 30.01
N LEU A 235 6.94 43.06 30.16
CA LEU A 235 6.06 44.01 30.87
C LEU A 235 6.44 44.13 32.35
N TYR A 236 6.77 43.01 33.01
CA TYR A 236 7.25 43.01 34.39
C TYR A 236 8.56 43.80 34.52
N TYR A 237 9.52 43.55 33.62
CA TYR A 237 10.79 44.25 33.60
C TYR A 237 10.63 45.76 33.36
N LEU A 238 9.83 46.17 32.37
CA LEU A 238 9.55 47.59 32.09
C LEU A 238 8.84 48.30 33.24
N LYS A 239 7.98 47.60 33.99
CA LYS A 239 7.33 48.15 35.19
C LYS A 239 8.32 48.39 36.32
N PHE A 240 9.33 47.54 36.46
CA PHE A 240 10.35 47.64 37.51
C PHE A 240 11.55 48.51 37.13
N SER A 241 11.89 48.66 35.84
CA SER A 241 12.99 49.52 35.39
C SER A 241 12.64 51.02 35.39
N LYS A 242 11.37 51.37 35.64
CA LYS A 242 10.86 52.74 35.78
C LYS A 242 10.72 53.21 37.24
N ARG A 243 11.19 52.42 38.20
CA ARG A 243 11.40 52.81 39.60
C ARG A 243 12.88 52.94 39.87
#